data_AF-A0A3S3QDJ4-F1
#
_entry.id   AF-A0A3S3QDJ4-F1
#
_cell.length_a   1.000
_cell.length_b   1.000
_cell.length_c   1.000
_cell.angle_alpha   90.00
_cell.angle_beta   90.00
_cell.angle_gamma   90.00
#
_symmetry.space_group_name_H-M   'P 1'
#
loop_
_entity.id
_entity.type
_entity.pdbx_description
1 polymer ?
#
loop_
_entity_poly.entity_id
_entity_poly.type
_entity_poly.pdbx_seq_one_letter_code
_entity_poly.pdbx_strand_id
1 'polypeptide(L)'
;MSETKANENEQQDDLLSNLPHHALVNIISKVEDGKDLKSLRLVSKRLKAISDREMVERVKQLTFYYFYPIDFLCKFYTKVTRVSIRISCSHYPDNAFERIISIVKNNLPMINELEIDGKCTEFVLELVANSFPHLKSISYTYYMDGQYCSTVFRK
;
A
#
# COMPACT_ATOMS: atom_id res chain seq x y z
N MET A 1 -48.50 -41.12 4.34
CA MET A 1 -47.14 -41.59 4.68
C MET A 1 -46.16 -40.57 4.14
N SER A 2 -45.52 -39.88 5.06
CA SER A 2 -44.51 -38.86 4.85
C SER A 2 -43.17 -39.52 4.55
N GLU A 3 -42.35 -38.91 3.69
CA GLU A 3 -40.89 -38.80 3.87
C GLU A 3 -40.33 -37.73 2.91
N THR A 4 -40.45 -36.50 3.40
CA THR A 4 -39.41 -35.47 3.53
C THR A 4 -38.28 -35.43 2.48
N LYS A 5 -38.34 -34.45 1.58
CA LYS A 5 -37.16 -33.87 0.94
C LYS A 5 -36.45 -32.99 1.98
N ALA A 6 -35.34 -33.45 2.54
CA ALA A 6 -34.41 -32.60 3.26
C ALA A 6 -33.68 -31.73 2.21
N ASN A 7 -34.20 -30.51 2.02
CA ASN A 7 -33.50 -29.46 1.30
C ASN A 7 -32.91 -28.53 2.37
N GLU A 8 -31.80 -28.96 2.98
CA GLU A 8 -30.97 -28.08 3.80
C GLU A 8 -30.18 -27.16 2.85
N ASN A 9 -30.86 -26.14 2.35
CA ASN A 9 -30.17 -24.91 1.95
C ASN A 9 -29.76 -24.22 3.25
N GLU A 10 -28.61 -24.60 3.80
CA GLU A 10 -27.90 -23.73 4.73
C GLU A 10 -27.53 -22.46 3.95
N GLN A 11 -28.40 -21.45 4.00
CA GLN A 11 -28.00 -20.08 3.77
C GLN A 11 -26.96 -19.78 4.85
N GLN A 12 -25.68 -19.94 4.50
CA GLN A 12 -24.60 -19.31 5.22
C GLN A 12 -24.85 -17.81 5.17
N ASP A 13 -25.55 -17.31 6.18
CA ASP A 13 -25.73 -15.88 6.39
C ASP A 13 -24.34 -15.23 6.39
N ASP A 14 -24.16 -14.21 5.57
CA ASP A 14 -22.93 -13.43 5.54
C ASP A 14 -22.77 -12.73 6.90
N LEU A 15 -22.06 -13.41 7.81
CA LEU A 15 -21.84 -12.97 9.18
C LEU A 15 -21.19 -11.58 9.23
N LEU A 16 -20.38 -11.23 8.24
CA LEU A 16 -19.75 -9.91 8.17
C LEU A 16 -20.76 -8.82 7.82
N SER A 17 -21.74 -9.12 6.97
CA SER A 17 -22.82 -8.18 6.65
C SER A 17 -23.74 -7.87 7.82
N ASN A 18 -23.84 -8.78 8.80
CA ASN A 18 -24.67 -8.62 10.00
C ASN A 18 -23.96 -7.92 11.17
N LEU A 19 -22.64 -7.73 11.11
CA LEU A 19 -21.91 -7.05 12.18
C LEU A 19 -22.28 -5.55 12.27
N PRO A 20 -22.30 -4.98 13.49
CA PRO A 20 -22.49 -3.55 13.67
C PRO A 20 -21.28 -2.77 13.13
N HIS A 21 -21.53 -1.53 12.70
CA HIS A 21 -20.51 -0.70 12.01
C HIS A 21 -19.19 -0.58 12.80
N HIS A 22 -19.27 -0.36 14.12
CA HIS A 22 -18.08 -0.21 14.97
C HIS A 22 -17.23 -1.49 15.04
N ALA A 23 -17.85 -2.68 14.98
CA ALA A 23 -17.14 -3.96 14.97
C ALA A 23 -16.39 -4.15 13.65
N LEU A 24 -17.02 -3.80 12.53
CA LEU A 24 -16.40 -3.83 11.21
C LEU A 24 -15.21 -2.87 11.10
N VAL A 25 -15.36 -1.65 11.63
CA VAL A 25 -14.26 -0.68 11.73
C VAL A 25 -13.09 -1.28 12.51
N ASN A 26 -13.36 -1.90 13.66
CA ASN A 26 -12.33 -2.50 14.49
C ASN A 26 -11.61 -3.66 13.78
N ILE A 27 -12.34 -4.52 13.07
CA ILE A 27 -11.76 -5.61 12.27
C ILE A 27 -10.86 -5.03 11.18
N ILE A 28 -11.38 -4.11 10.37
CA ILE A 28 -10.62 -3.49 9.26
C ILE A 28 -9.36 -2.80 9.78
N SER A 29 -9.44 -2.14 10.94
CA SER A 29 -8.31 -1.44 11.52
C SER A 29 -7.15 -2.32 11.99
N LYS A 30 -7.40 -3.63 12.17
CA LYS A 30 -6.41 -4.62 12.57
C LYS A 30 -5.76 -5.36 11.39
N VAL A 31 -6.24 -5.10 10.17
CA VAL A 31 -5.69 -5.72 8.97
C VAL A 31 -4.51 -4.88 8.52
N GLU A 32 -3.30 -5.39 8.75
CA GLU A 32 -2.06 -4.69 8.41
C GLU A 32 -1.59 -5.01 6.98
N ASP A 33 -1.97 -6.17 6.42
CA ASP A 33 -1.61 -6.56 5.06
C ASP A 33 -2.57 -5.97 4.02
N GLY A 34 -2.01 -5.23 3.05
CA GLY A 34 -2.73 -4.69 1.91
C GLY A 34 -3.43 -5.73 1.04
N LYS A 35 -2.97 -6.99 1.02
CA LYS A 35 -3.64 -8.10 0.31
C LYS A 35 -4.96 -8.48 0.98
N ASP A 36 -4.95 -8.65 2.31
CA ASP A 36 -6.13 -9.02 3.08
C ASP A 36 -7.17 -7.90 3.06
N LEU A 37 -6.73 -6.64 3.10
CA LEU A 37 -7.57 -5.48 2.88
C LEU A 37 -8.24 -5.48 1.51
N LYS A 38 -7.50 -5.81 0.45
CA LYS A 38 -8.08 -5.94 -0.90
C LYS A 38 -9.14 -7.02 -0.93
N SER A 39 -8.86 -8.20 -0.36
CA SER A 39 -9.82 -9.31 -0.28
C SER A 39 -11.08 -8.93 0.49
N LEU A 40 -10.95 -8.28 1.67
CA LEU A 40 -12.07 -7.83 2.49
C LEU A 40 -12.96 -6.80 1.77
N ARG A 41 -12.37 -5.93 0.95
CA ARG A 41 -13.12 -4.94 0.16
C ARG A 41 -13.92 -5.58 -0.99
N LEU A 42 -13.58 -6.79 -1.42
CA LEU A 42 -14.33 -7.54 -2.43
C LEU A 42 -15.53 -8.28 -1.85
N VAL A 43 -15.58 -8.48 -0.52
CA VAL A 43 -16.66 -9.22 0.15
C VAL A 43 -17.99 -8.46 0.09
N SER A 44 -17.99 -7.14 0.37
CA SER A 44 -19.23 -6.35 0.27
C SER A 44 -18.99 -4.86 0.02
N LYS A 45 -20.00 -4.21 -0.59
CA LYS A 45 -20.01 -2.74 -0.78
C LYS A 45 -19.92 -1.98 0.55
N ARG A 46 -20.49 -2.55 1.61
CA ARG A 46 -20.48 -1.97 2.96
C ARG A 46 -19.06 -2.00 3.56
N LEU A 47 -18.38 -3.14 3.51
CA LEU A 47 -16.99 -3.27 3.98
C LEU A 47 -16.05 -2.36 3.20
N LYS A 48 -16.24 -2.27 1.87
CA LYS A 48 -15.52 -1.30 1.04
C LYS A 48 -15.71 0.13 1.57
N ALA A 49 -16.94 0.59 1.76
CA ALA A 49 -17.19 1.96 2.20
C ALA A 49 -16.59 2.29 3.59
N ILE A 50 -16.60 1.33 4.51
CA ILE A 50 -16.01 1.49 5.84
C ILE A 50 -14.48 1.55 5.74
N SER A 51 -13.89 0.61 5.01
CA SER A 51 -12.45 0.59 4.75
C SER A 51 -11.98 1.88 4.09
N ASP A 52 -12.70 2.36 3.08
CA ASP A 52 -12.40 3.61 2.38
C ASP A 52 -12.33 4.82 3.36
N ARG A 53 -13.20 4.88 4.38
CA ARG A 53 -13.20 5.98 5.36
C ARG A 53 -12.08 5.86 6.38
N GLU A 54 -11.93 4.69 7.00
CA GLU A 54 -10.97 4.49 8.10
C GLU A 54 -9.52 4.57 7.62
N MET A 55 -9.25 4.09 6.41
CA MET A 55 -7.89 3.93 5.90
C MET A 55 -7.31 5.21 5.32
N VAL A 56 -8.15 6.05 4.71
CA VAL A 56 -7.74 7.35 4.16
C VAL A 56 -7.18 8.26 5.26
N GLU A 57 -7.67 8.15 6.50
CA GLU A 57 -7.25 9.03 7.59
C GLU A 57 -6.06 8.55 8.39
N ARG A 58 -5.82 7.23 8.41
CA ARG A 58 -4.81 6.62 9.30
C ARG A 58 -3.43 6.49 8.65
N VAL A 59 -3.38 6.23 7.34
CA VAL A 59 -2.12 5.84 6.69
C VAL A 59 -1.35 7.08 6.22
N LYS A 60 -0.38 7.49 7.02
CA LYS A 60 0.56 8.57 6.69
C LYS A 60 1.80 8.07 5.95
N GLN A 61 2.07 6.76 6.02
CA GLN A 61 3.22 6.12 5.42
C GLN A 61 2.83 4.86 4.65
N LEU A 62 3.36 4.72 3.42
CA LEU A 62 3.30 3.46 2.67
C LEU A 62 4.68 2.86 2.51
N THR A 63 4.78 1.55 2.70
CA THR A 63 5.99 0.78 2.39
C THR A 63 5.68 -0.19 1.27
N PHE A 64 6.39 -0.06 0.16
CA PHE A 64 6.22 -0.94 -1.00
C PHE A 64 7.34 -1.97 -1.06
N TYR A 65 6.94 -3.22 -1.22
CA TYR A 65 7.79 -4.26 -1.77
C TYR A 65 7.26 -4.58 -3.17
N TYR A 66 8.14 -5.01 -4.07
CA TYR A 66 7.79 -5.20 -5.49
C TYR A 66 6.58 -6.10 -5.78
N PHE A 67 6.35 -7.11 -4.95
CA PHE A 67 5.22 -8.02 -5.13
C PHE A 67 3.87 -7.43 -4.73
N TYR A 68 3.84 -6.19 -4.20
CA TYR A 68 2.59 -5.57 -3.76
C TYR A 68 1.84 -4.93 -4.93
N PRO A 69 0.50 -4.85 -4.84
CA PRO A 69 -0.30 -4.13 -5.81
C PRO A 69 -0.14 -2.60 -5.59
N ILE A 70 1.03 -2.05 -5.92
CA ILE A 70 1.43 -0.66 -5.62
C ILE A 70 0.41 0.35 -6.15
N ASP A 71 -0.07 0.17 -7.38
CA ASP A 71 -1.11 1.05 -7.99
C ASP A 71 -2.40 1.07 -7.17
N PHE A 72 -2.82 -0.08 -6.64
CA PHE A 72 -4.00 -0.16 -5.78
C PHE A 72 -3.79 0.57 -4.46
N LEU A 73 -2.63 0.40 -3.82
CA LEU A 73 -2.30 1.07 -2.57
C LEU A 73 -2.23 2.59 -2.79
N CYS A 74 -1.49 3.07 -3.79
CA CYS A 74 -1.34 4.50 -4.05
C CYS A 74 -2.67 5.18 -4.39
N LYS A 75 -3.54 4.54 -5.18
CA LYS A 75 -4.89 5.09 -5.48
C LYS A 75 -5.77 5.21 -4.25
N PHE A 76 -5.49 4.40 -3.23
CA PHE A 76 -6.35 4.25 -2.07
C PHE A 76 -5.97 5.16 -0.91
N TYR A 77 -4.66 5.32 -0.65
CA TYR A 77 -4.19 6.11 0.49
C TYR A 77 -3.74 7.49 0.03
N THR A 78 -4.66 8.44 -0.06
CA THR A 78 -4.39 9.77 -0.63
C THR A 78 -3.79 10.78 0.35
N LYS A 79 -3.85 10.53 1.67
CA LYS A 79 -3.24 11.39 2.70
C LYS A 79 -1.80 10.95 3.10
N VAL A 80 -1.15 10.15 2.26
CA VAL A 80 0.21 9.66 2.52
C VAL A 80 1.21 10.80 2.39
N THR A 81 2.00 11.02 3.43
CA THR A 81 3.07 12.02 3.46
C THR A 81 4.46 11.41 3.31
N ARG A 82 4.61 10.11 3.60
CA ARG A 82 5.87 9.38 3.49
C ARG A 82 5.69 8.11 2.67
N VAL A 83 6.61 7.86 1.75
CA VAL A 83 6.66 6.61 0.98
C VAL A 83 8.02 5.97 1.18
N SER A 84 8.05 4.69 1.52
CA SER A 84 9.24 3.86 1.54
C SER A 84 9.13 2.82 0.43
N ILE A 85 10.13 2.76 -0.44
CA ILE A 85 10.22 1.81 -1.54
C ILE A 85 11.40 0.90 -1.22
N ARG A 86 11.13 -0.38 -1.00
CA ARG A 86 12.15 -1.40 -0.76
C ARG A 86 12.38 -2.22 -2.01
N ILE A 87 13.55 -2.04 -2.61
CA ILE A 87 13.95 -2.60 -3.90
C ILE A 87 15.13 -3.54 -3.67
N SER A 88 14.86 -4.84 -3.47
CA SER A 88 15.94 -5.84 -3.45
C SER A 88 16.51 -6.03 -4.87
N CYS A 89 17.56 -5.28 -5.23
CA CYS A 89 18.11 -5.18 -6.59
C CYS A 89 18.50 -6.51 -7.30
N SER A 90 18.39 -7.67 -6.66
CA SER A 90 18.76 -8.96 -7.21
C SER A 90 17.81 -9.54 -8.28
N HIS A 91 16.54 -9.11 -8.38
CA HIS A 91 15.55 -9.80 -9.25
C HIS A 91 14.51 -8.91 -9.95
N TYR A 92 14.83 -7.66 -10.27
CA TYR A 92 13.86 -6.78 -10.93
C TYR A 92 13.99 -6.83 -12.46
N PRO A 93 12.87 -6.82 -13.20
CA PRO A 93 12.91 -6.51 -14.62
C PRO A 93 13.43 -5.08 -14.80
N ASP A 94 14.22 -4.87 -15.86
CA ASP A 94 14.66 -3.54 -16.30
C ASP A 94 13.45 -2.61 -16.30
N ASN A 95 13.53 -1.42 -15.66
CA ASN A 95 12.51 -0.36 -15.49
C ASN A 95 11.54 -0.41 -14.29
N ALA A 96 11.64 -1.39 -13.40
CA ALA A 96 10.67 -1.52 -12.32
C ALA A 96 10.65 -0.31 -11.36
N PHE A 97 11.80 0.29 -11.08
CA PHE A 97 11.89 1.47 -10.23
C PHE A 97 11.13 2.66 -10.83
N GLU A 98 11.37 2.96 -12.10
CA GLU A 98 10.75 4.04 -12.85
C GLU A 98 9.24 3.88 -12.89
N ARG A 99 8.76 2.64 -13.06
CA ARG A 99 7.33 2.32 -12.99
C ARG A 99 6.76 2.61 -11.61
N ILE A 100 7.43 2.23 -10.53
CA ILE A 100 6.98 2.49 -9.16
C ILE A 100 6.92 4.00 -8.92
N ILE A 101 7.99 4.73 -9.26
CA ILE A 101 8.05 6.19 -9.12
C ILE A 101 6.93 6.86 -9.90
N SER A 102 6.65 6.42 -11.13
CA SER A 102 5.54 6.93 -11.93
C SER A 102 4.18 6.70 -11.25
N ILE A 103 3.95 5.50 -10.71
CA ILE A 103 2.71 5.19 -9.98
C ILE A 103 2.58 6.07 -8.73
N VAL A 104 3.64 6.22 -7.95
CA VAL A 104 3.65 7.04 -6.74
C VAL A 104 3.40 8.51 -7.10
N LYS A 105 4.09 9.05 -8.10
CA LYS A 105 3.92 10.43 -8.58
C LYS A 105 2.49 10.72 -9.01
N ASN A 106 1.88 9.83 -9.78
CA ASN A 106 0.55 10.05 -10.35
C ASN A 106 -0.57 9.97 -9.30
N ASN A 107 -0.37 9.21 -8.23
CA ASN A 107 -1.42 8.93 -7.26
C ASN A 107 -1.19 9.62 -5.90
N LEU A 108 0.06 9.93 -5.56
CA LEU A 108 0.48 10.52 -4.28
C LEU A 108 1.32 11.80 -4.51
N PRO A 109 0.77 12.85 -5.16
CA PRO A 109 1.54 14.04 -5.52
C PRO A 109 2.00 14.88 -4.31
N MET A 110 1.38 14.69 -3.14
CA MET A 110 1.62 15.48 -1.92
C MET A 110 2.60 14.83 -0.93
N ILE A 111 3.39 13.84 -1.37
CA ILE A 111 4.37 13.21 -0.48
C ILE A 111 5.49 14.20 -0.12
N ASN A 112 5.91 14.16 1.14
CA ASN A 112 6.97 14.98 1.71
C ASN A 112 8.29 14.20 1.84
N GLU A 113 8.21 12.89 2.03
CA GLU A 113 9.35 12.04 2.32
C GLU A 113 9.33 10.80 1.43
N LEU A 114 10.47 10.51 0.80
CA LEU A 114 10.66 9.32 -0.02
C LEU A 114 11.91 8.57 0.46
N GLU A 115 11.73 7.33 0.87
CA GLU A 115 12.82 6.43 1.26
C GLU A 115 12.99 5.35 0.20
N ILE A 116 14.21 5.14 -0.27
CA ILE A 116 14.55 4.15 -1.28
C ILE A 116 15.62 3.22 -0.70
N ASP A 117 15.28 1.96 -0.51
CA ASP A 117 16.24 0.92 -0.13
C ASP A 117 16.61 0.15 -1.40
N GLY A 118 17.84 0.32 -1.88
CA GLY A 118 18.33 -0.22 -3.15
C GLY A 118 19.46 0.60 -3.77
N LYS A 119 20.12 0.02 -4.77
CA LYS A 119 21.18 0.69 -5.52
C LYS A 119 20.56 1.66 -6.55
N CYS A 120 20.67 2.95 -6.28
CA CYS A 120 20.33 4.03 -7.21
C CYS A 120 21.54 4.94 -7.46
N THR A 121 21.59 5.60 -8.61
CA THR A 121 22.59 6.64 -8.88
C THR A 121 22.10 7.99 -8.36
N GLU A 122 23.03 8.89 -8.02
CA GLU A 122 22.69 10.25 -7.57
C GLU A 122 21.84 10.99 -8.61
N PHE A 123 22.16 10.85 -9.91
CA PHE A 123 21.39 11.42 -11.01
C PHE A 123 19.92 10.98 -10.99
N VAL A 124 19.65 9.70 -10.76
CA VAL A 124 18.28 9.18 -10.67
C VAL A 124 17.55 9.76 -9.45
N LEU A 125 18.24 9.90 -8.32
CA LEU A 125 17.67 10.49 -7.10
C LEU A 125 17.32 11.97 -7.30
N GLU A 126 18.15 12.72 -8.00
CA GLU A 126 17.89 14.12 -8.35
C GLU A 126 16.67 14.25 -9.28
N LEU A 127 16.57 13.41 -10.31
CA LEU A 127 15.38 13.36 -11.18
C LEU A 127 14.11 13.06 -10.38
N VAL A 128 14.19 12.11 -9.46
CA VAL A 128 13.07 11.78 -8.57
C VAL A 128 12.71 13.00 -7.71
N ALA A 129 13.68 13.65 -7.05
CA ALA A 129 13.44 14.84 -6.22
C ALA A 129 12.75 15.99 -6.97
N ASN A 130 13.11 16.17 -8.23
CA ASN A 130 12.53 17.20 -9.09
C ASN A 130 11.13 16.81 -9.58
N SER A 131 10.81 15.52 -9.64
CA SER A 131 9.51 15.02 -10.09
C SER A 131 8.40 15.16 -9.05
N PHE A 132 8.73 15.38 -7.77
CA PHE A 132 7.79 15.58 -6.67
C PHE A 132 7.89 17.01 -6.10
N PRO A 133 6.91 17.89 -6.35
CA PRO A 133 7.00 19.30 -5.96
C PRO A 133 7.00 19.53 -4.44
N HIS A 134 6.33 18.66 -3.67
CA HIS A 134 6.18 18.80 -2.21
C HIS A 134 7.22 18.01 -1.40
N LEU A 135 8.11 17.30 -2.08
CA LEU A 135 9.10 16.46 -1.44
C LEU A 135 10.15 17.31 -0.72
N LYS A 136 10.30 17.06 0.58
CA LYS A 136 11.26 17.73 1.47
C LYS A 136 12.53 16.93 1.66
N SER A 137 12.42 15.59 1.62
CA SER A 137 13.59 14.73 1.75
C SER A 137 13.49 13.43 0.96
N ILE A 138 14.63 13.02 0.42
CA ILE A 138 14.88 11.68 -0.10
C ILE A 138 15.95 11.02 0.74
N SER A 139 15.67 9.86 1.30
CA SER A 139 16.70 9.01 1.89
C SER A 139 16.93 7.81 0.99
N TYR A 140 18.19 7.49 0.70
CA TYR A 140 18.52 6.24 0.02
C TYR A 140 19.48 5.42 0.87
N THR A 141 19.23 4.11 0.91
CA THR A 141 20.03 3.14 1.66
C THR A 141 20.47 2.05 0.70
N TYR A 142 21.74 1.64 0.76
CA TYR A 142 22.28 0.59 -0.08
C TYR A 142 23.35 -0.21 0.68
N TYR A 143 23.56 -1.46 0.27
CA TYR A 143 24.59 -2.33 0.85
C TYR A 143 25.83 -2.34 -0.04
N MET A 144 26.98 -1.99 0.53
CA MET A 144 28.28 -1.98 -0.17
C MET A 144 29.34 -2.56 0.77
N ASP A 145 30.16 -3.49 0.28
CA ASP A 145 31.33 -4.04 0.98
C ASP A 145 31.06 -4.53 2.41
N GLY A 146 29.91 -5.15 2.63
CA GLY A 146 29.55 -5.70 3.95
C GLY A 146 28.87 -4.71 4.91
N GLN A 147 28.56 -3.49 4.45
CA GLN A 147 28.00 -2.42 5.27
C GLN A 147 26.76 -1.79 4.63
N TYR A 148 25.84 -1.34 5.46
CA TYR A 148 24.73 -0.48 5.03
C TYR A 148 25.20 0.98 5.01
N CYS A 149 25.13 1.59 3.84
CA CYS A 149 25.35 3.01 3.64
C CYS A 149 23.98 3.68 3.49
N SER A 150 23.80 4.85 4.12
CA SER A 150 22.58 5.64 3.98
C SER A 150 22.93 7.12 3.83
N THR A 151 22.21 7.79 2.96
CA THR A 151 22.38 9.22 2.68
C THR A 151 21.01 9.85 2.57
N VAL A 152 20.88 11.08 3.09
CA VAL A 152 19.65 11.85 3.05
C VAL A 152 19.88 13.15 2.29
N PHE A 153 19.15 13.32 1.19
CA PHE A 153 19.04 14.58 0.47
C PHE A 153 17.86 15.36 1.01
N ARG A 154 18.08 16.63 1.34
CA ARG A 154 17.03 17.58 1.73
C ARG A 154 16.90 18.64 0.65
N LYS A 155 15.67 18.92 0.25
CA LYS A 155 15.33 19.95 -0.73
C LYS A 155 15.00 21.26 -0.03
#